data_AF-A0A5R8MJ45-F1
#
_entry.id   AF-A0A5R8MJ45-F1
#
_cell.length_a   1.000
_cell.length_b   1.000
_cell.length_c   1.000
_cell.angle_alpha   90.00
_cell.angle_beta   90.00
_cell.angle_gamma   90.00
#
_symmetry.space_group_name_H-M   'P 1'
#
loop_
_entity.id
_entity.type
_entity.pdbx_description
1 polymer ?
#
loop_
_entity_poly.entity_id
_entity_poly.type
_entity_poly.pdbx_seq_one_letter_code
_entity_poly.pdbx_strand_id
1 'polypeptide(L)'
;MASLASRLTSRDRHLLRLIWTHKVLTSHQLARIAFNDPTTARHRLVKLHHIGVLDRFRPRPPTGSAPWHYVLGESGAVILAAEDSTEPAEFGYRRDRVLSIAYSQRLAHTVGTNDVFAHLHGTARRTSGCHLHTWWTERRCATQWGTHVRPDAYGRWTENGHTIDFFLEYDTGTETIGRVVAKLDGYAALTAATGITTPVLFLTSSTRRESTLHDRLQPRAIQTGVPCATAVAGPSPHGPVWLPHDARNQRLRLAELSNHWPQAGARG
;
A
#
# COMPACT_ATOMS: atom_id res chain seq x y z
N MET A 1 -19.36 13.20 22.59
CA MET A 1 -18.05 13.39 21.92
C MET A 1 -16.87 13.43 22.88
N ALA A 2 -16.83 14.36 23.86
CA ALA A 2 -15.69 14.50 24.79
C ALA A 2 -15.31 13.20 25.55
N SER A 3 -16.31 12.43 26.00
CA SER A 3 -16.11 11.13 26.70
C SER A 3 -15.55 10.02 25.80
N LEU A 4 -15.76 10.07 24.47
CA LEU A 4 -15.22 9.06 23.54
C LEU A 4 -13.81 9.44 23.09
N ALA A 5 -13.57 10.72 22.86
CA ALA A 5 -12.25 11.26 22.49
C ALA A 5 -11.21 11.04 23.62
N SER A 6 -11.59 11.14 24.89
CA SER A 6 -10.71 10.87 26.03
C SER A 6 -10.30 9.40 26.17
N ARG A 7 -11.01 8.48 25.50
CA ARG A 7 -10.75 7.02 25.55
C ARG A 7 -9.80 6.53 24.44
N LEU A 8 -9.49 7.39 23.46
CA LEU A 8 -8.57 7.08 22.36
C LEU A 8 -7.16 7.56 22.67
N THR A 9 -6.17 6.73 22.35
CA THR A 9 -4.75 7.11 22.39
C THR A 9 -4.34 7.73 21.05
N SER A 10 -3.16 8.37 20.98
CA SER A 10 -2.60 8.87 19.71
C SER A 10 -2.43 7.75 18.68
N ARG A 11 -2.02 6.56 19.12
CA ARG A 11 -1.99 5.36 18.29
C ARG A 11 -3.35 5.02 17.67
N ASP A 12 -4.44 5.07 18.45
CA ASP A 12 -5.75 4.72 17.90
C ASP A 12 -6.19 5.72 16.84
N ARG A 13 -6.00 7.03 17.09
CA ARG A 13 -6.28 8.09 16.10
C ARG A 13 -5.49 7.88 14.81
N HIS A 14 -4.21 7.55 14.93
CA HIS A 14 -3.37 7.20 13.78
C HIS A 14 -3.93 5.99 13.01
N LEU A 15 -4.38 4.94 13.70
CA LEU A 15 -5.02 3.80 13.05
C LEU A 15 -6.34 4.17 12.35
N LEU A 16 -7.18 5.00 12.97
CA LEU A 16 -8.41 5.49 12.34
C LEU A 16 -8.09 6.22 11.04
N ARG A 17 -7.10 7.12 11.06
CA ARG A 17 -6.67 7.88 9.88
C ARG A 17 -6.12 6.98 8.78
N LEU A 18 -5.32 5.98 9.13
CA LEU A 18 -4.80 4.99 8.17
C LEU A 18 -5.92 4.16 7.55
N ILE A 19 -6.84 3.64 8.36
CA ILE A 19 -7.98 2.84 7.87
C ILE A 19 -8.86 3.68 6.94
N TRP A 20 -9.14 4.93 7.30
CA TRP A 20 -9.89 5.85 6.43
C TRP A 20 -9.18 6.07 5.10
N THR A 21 -7.89 6.41 5.15
CA THR A 21 -7.07 6.70 3.97
C THR A 21 -6.97 5.48 3.05
N HIS A 22 -6.70 4.30 3.61
CA HIS A 22 -6.43 3.06 2.88
C HIS A 22 -7.64 2.13 2.75
N LYS A 23 -8.85 2.64 3.03
CA LYS A 23 -10.18 2.01 2.98
C LYS A 23 -10.39 0.83 3.95
N VAL A 24 -9.48 -0.13 3.99
CA VAL A 24 -9.60 -1.37 4.78
C VAL A 24 -8.23 -1.89 5.17
N LEU A 25 -8.05 -2.29 6.43
CA LEU A 25 -6.85 -2.97 6.90
C LEU A 25 -7.22 -4.21 7.71
N THR A 26 -6.43 -5.28 7.57
CA THR A 26 -6.64 -6.51 8.33
C THR A 26 -6.12 -6.39 9.76
N SER A 27 -6.59 -7.27 10.65
CA SER A 27 -6.05 -7.38 12.00
C SER A 27 -4.53 -7.61 12.03
N HIS A 28 -3.99 -8.37 11.08
CA HIS A 28 -2.54 -8.62 10.99
C HIS A 28 -1.78 -7.38 10.53
N GLN A 29 -2.30 -6.66 9.54
CA GLN A 29 -1.71 -5.41 9.06
C GLN A 29 -1.69 -4.35 10.16
N LEU A 30 -2.82 -4.15 10.86
CA LEU A 30 -2.93 -3.19 11.95
C LEU A 30 -2.01 -3.54 13.13
N ALA A 31 -1.92 -4.83 13.49
CA ALA A 31 -0.97 -5.31 14.49
C ALA A 31 0.47 -4.96 14.10
N ARG A 32 0.85 -5.24 12.84
CA ARG A 32 2.18 -4.98 12.31
C ARG A 32 2.54 -3.49 12.30
N ILE A 33 1.59 -2.65 11.90
CA ILE A 33 1.76 -1.20 11.82
C ILE A 33 1.94 -0.57 13.20
N ALA A 34 1.14 -0.95 14.20
CA ALA A 34 1.00 -0.12 15.40
C ALA A 34 1.27 -0.82 16.75
N PHE A 35 1.54 -2.12 16.76
CA PHE A 35 1.70 -2.90 17.99
C PHE A 35 3.00 -3.68 17.99
N ASN A 36 3.48 -4.02 19.19
CA ASN A 36 4.63 -4.91 19.40
C ASN A 36 4.16 -6.36 19.65
N ASP A 37 2.94 -6.51 20.17
CA ASP A 37 2.32 -7.79 20.48
C ASP A 37 0.97 -7.94 19.72
N PRO A 38 0.79 -8.99 18.90
CA PRO A 38 -0.45 -9.25 18.16
C PRO A 38 -1.67 -9.47 19.05
N THR A 39 -1.51 -10.04 20.25
CA THR A 39 -2.62 -10.30 21.17
C THR A 39 -3.20 -8.99 21.71
N THR A 40 -2.33 -8.09 22.14
CA THR A 40 -2.65 -6.72 22.55
C THR A 40 -3.34 -5.96 21.43
N ALA A 41 -2.85 -6.11 20.18
CA ALA A 41 -3.49 -5.53 19.01
C ALA A 41 -4.94 -6.01 18.86
N ARG A 42 -5.15 -7.33 18.91
CA ARG A 42 -6.49 -7.92 18.79
C ARG A 42 -7.44 -7.39 19.86
N HIS A 43 -7.02 -7.37 21.13
CA HIS A 43 -7.85 -6.84 22.23
C HIS A 43 -8.18 -5.36 22.03
N ARG A 44 -7.22 -4.54 21.62
CA ARG A 44 -7.48 -3.12 21.37
C ARG A 44 -8.42 -2.92 20.19
N LEU A 45 -8.24 -3.63 19.08
CA LEU A 45 -9.10 -3.52 17.90
C LEU A 45 -10.54 -3.96 18.18
N VAL A 46 -10.76 -5.01 19.00
CA VAL A 46 -12.10 -5.39 19.48
C VAL A 46 -12.72 -4.27 20.29
N LYS A 47 -11.97 -3.64 21.21
CA LYS A 47 -12.47 -2.52 22.01
C LYS A 47 -12.82 -1.31 21.16
N LEU A 48 -11.98 -0.94 20.19
CA LEU A 48 -12.25 0.14 19.24
C LEU A 48 -13.51 -0.13 18.40
N HIS A 49 -13.74 -1.39 18.04
CA HIS A 49 -14.98 -1.78 17.39
C HIS A 49 -16.20 -1.66 18.31
N HIS A 50 -16.13 -2.17 19.54
CA HIS A 50 -17.25 -2.10 20.48
C HIS A 50 -17.68 -0.66 20.84
N ILE A 51 -16.76 0.30 20.79
CA ILE A 51 -17.10 1.73 21.00
C ILE A 51 -17.48 2.47 19.70
N GLY A 52 -17.64 1.76 18.58
CA GLY A 52 -18.15 2.30 17.32
C GLY A 52 -17.17 3.15 16.52
N VAL A 53 -15.90 3.24 16.91
CA VAL A 53 -14.89 3.99 16.12
C VAL A 53 -14.36 3.19 14.94
N LEU A 54 -14.48 1.87 15.00
CA LEU A 54 -14.21 0.96 13.89
C LEU A 54 -15.41 0.05 13.65
N ASP A 55 -15.67 -0.24 12.39
CA ASP A 55 -16.47 -1.40 12.01
C ASP A 55 -15.54 -2.51 11.52
N ARG A 56 -16.06 -3.74 11.49
CA ARG A 56 -15.31 -4.88 10.99
C ARG A 56 -16.18 -5.90 10.31
N PHE A 57 -15.59 -6.62 9.39
CA PHE A 57 -16.20 -7.77 8.72
C PHE A 57 -15.15 -8.86 8.51
N ARG A 58 -15.61 -10.04 8.10
CA ARG A 58 -14.73 -11.16 7.79
C ARG A 58 -15.23 -11.83 6.51
N PRO A 59 -14.47 -11.76 5.40
CA PRO A 59 -14.77 -12.55 4.22
C PRO A 59 -14.80 -14.04 4.57
N ARG A 60 -15.66 -14.80 3.90
CA ARG A 60 -15.70 -16.26 4.03
C ARG A 60 -14.85 -16.86 2.90
N PRO A 61 -13.60 -17.30 3.16
CA PRO A 61 -12.81 -17.96 2.14
C PRO A 61 -13.38 -19.37 1.85
N PRO A 62 -13.08 -19.96 0.68
CA PRO A 62 -13.45 -21.35 0.37
C PRO A 62 -12.90 -22.37 1.38
N THR A 63 -11.71 -22.08 1.94
CA THR A 63 -11.03 -22.92 2.93
C THR A 63 -10.39 -22.07 4.02
N GLY A 64 -10.37 -22.59 5.26
CA GLY A 64 -9.71 -21.92 6.39
C GLY A 64 -10.48 -20.71 6.91
N SER A 65 -9.73 -19.73 7.42
CA SER A 65 -10.28 -18.57 8.13
C SER A 65 -9.56 -17.30 7.68
N ALA A 66 -10.31 -16.27 7.27
CA ALA A 66 -9.74 -14.97 6.96
C ALA A 66 -9.47 -14.14 8.24
N PRO A 67 -8.51 -13.21 8.24
CA PRO A 67 -8.41 -12.23 9.32
C PRO A 67 -9.65 -11.31 9.37
N TRP A 68 -9.86 -10.67 10.52
CA TRP A 68 -10.81 -9.56 10.60
C TRP A 68 -10.32 -8.40 9.73
N HIS A 69 -11.22 -7.82 8.95
CA HIS A 69 -11.01 -6.62 8.16
C HIS A 69 -11.68 -5.47 8.88
N TYR A 70 -10.94 -4.38 9.10
CA TYR A 70 -11.43 -3.20 9.80
C TYR A 70 -11.57 -2.04 8.83
N VAL A 71 -12.67 -1.32 9.02
CA VAL A 71 -13.02 -0.09 8.29
C VAL A 71 -13.38 0.99 9.31
N LEU A 72 -13.40 2.26 8.88
CA LEU A 72 -13.77 3.35 9.78
C LEU A 72 -15.23 3.17 10.24
N GLY A 73 -15.48 3.30 11.54
CA GLY A 73 -16.82 3.32 12.11
C GLY A 73 -17.35 4.75 12.23
N GLU A 74 -18.65 4.88 12.45
CA GLU A 74 -19.34 6.17 12.49
C GLU A 74 -18.78 7.13 13.54
N SER A 75 -18.57 6.65 14.78
CA SER A 75 -17.97 7.50 15.82
C SER A 75 -16.52 7.87 15.51
N GLY A 76 -15.82 7.03 14.73
CA GLY A 76 -14.46 7.31 14.25
C GLY A 76 -14.48 8.44 13.22
N ALA A 77 -15.44 8.42 12.31
CA ALA A 77 -15.63 9.49 11.32
C ALA A 77 -15.89 10.84 11.97
N VAL A 78 -16.74 10.91 13.01
CA VAL A 78 -16.98 12.17 13.73
C VAL A 78 -15.70 12.69 14.40
N ILE A 79 -14.86 11.80 14.93
CA ILE A 79 -13.56 12.19 15.52
C ILE A 79 -12.61 12.72 14.45
N LEU A 80 -12.50 12.02 13.32
CA LEU A 80 -11.64 12.44 12.23
C LEU A 80 -12.10 13.76 11.58
N ALA A 81 -13.41 13.97 11.48
CA ALA A 81 -13.99 15.23 11.00
C ALA A 81 -13.60 16.40 11.91
N ALA A 82 -13.73 16.21 13.23
CA ALA A 82 -13.32 17.20 14.22
C ALA A 82 -11.81 17.49 14.21
N GLU A 83 -10.97 16.47 14.02
CA GLU A 83 -9.51 16.64 13.85
C GLU A 83 -9.16 17.45 12.58
N ASP A 84 -9.95 17.28 11.53
CA ASP A 84 -9.77 17.98 10.25
C ASP A 84 -10.46 19.36 10.25
N SER A 85 -11.05 19.78 11.38
CA SER A 85 -11.87 21.01 11.51
C SER A 85 -13.01 21.07 10.48
N THR A 86 -13.65 19.93 10.22
CA THR A 86 -14.78 19.78 9.29
C THR A 86 -16.02 19.24 10.00
N GLU A 87 -17.21 19.57 9.50
CA GLU A 87 -18.44 19.01 10.01
C GLU A 87 -18.60 17.53 9.58
N PRO A 88 -19.18 16.65 10.41
CA PRO A 88 -19.35 15.23 10.06
C PRO A 88 -20.10 14.99 8.75
N ALA A 89 -21.03 15.88 8.38
CA ALA A 89 -21.76 15.83 7.13
C ALA A 89 -20.88 16.09 5.89
N GLU A 90 -19.83 16.90 6.05
CA GLU A 90 -18.88 17.29 4.99
C GLU A 90 -17.69 16.34 4.88
N PHE A 91 -17.39 15.60 5.96
CA PHE A 91 -16.29 14.63 6.01
C PHE A 91 -16.40 13.49 4.98
N GLY A 92 -17.61 13.26 4.43
CA GLY A 92 -17.84 12.30 3.35
C GLY A 92 -17.90 10.84 3.79
N TYR A 93 -18.05 10.58 5.09
CA TYR A 93 -18.28 9.23 5.62
C TYR A 93 -19.71 8.75 5.33
N ARG A 94 -19.81 7.52 4.86
CA ARG A 94 -21.06 6.82 4.58
C ARG A 94 -20.89 5.35 4.93
N ARG A 95 -21.56 4.89 5.99
CA ARG A 95 -21.38 3.54 6.56
C ARG A 95 -21.63 2.43 5.54
N ASP A 96 -22.71 2.56 4.77
CA ASP A 96 -23.07 1.69 3.64
C ASP A 96 -21.95 1.61 2.60
N ARG A 97 -21.40 2.75 2.19
CA ARG A 97 -20.29 2.82 1.23
C ARG A 97 -19.01 2.20 1.77
N VAL A 98 -18.67 2.48 3.02
CA VAL A 98 -17.46 1.96 3.65
C VAL A 98 -17.53 0.44 3.81
N LEU A 99 -18.67 -0.11 4.22
CA LEU A 99 -18.86 -1.57 4.35
C LEU A 99 -19.00 -2.29 3.01
N SER A 100 -19.38 -1.60 1.92
CA SER A 100 -19.50 -2.20 0.59
C SER A 100 -18.21 -2.88 0.09
N ILE A 101 -17.04 -2.47 0.63
CA ILE A 101 -15.75 -3.09 0.31
C ILE A 101 -15.71 -4.59 0.68
N ALA A 102 -16.53 -5.02 1.64
CA ALA A 102 -16.67 -6.44 2.01
C ALA A 102 -17.16 -7.33 0.86
N TYR A 103 -17.88 -6.74 -0.10
CA TYR A 103 -18.43 -7.42 -1.27
C TYR A 103 -17.68 -7.07 -2.56
N SER A 104 -16.60 -6.31 -2.46
CA SER A 104 -15.84 -5.86 -3.63
C SER A 104 -14.98 -6.97 -4.19
N GLN A 105 -15.04 -7.19 -5.51
CA GLN A 105 -14.08 -8.04 -6.23
C GLN A 105 -12.63 -7.55 -6.11
N ARG A 106 -12.43 -6.27 -5.76
CA ARG A 106 -11.11 -5.66 -5.53
C ARG A 106 -10.62 -5.78 -4.09
N LEU A 107 -11.33 -6.46 -3.19
CA LEU A 107 -10.92 -6.57 -1.79
C LEU A 107 -9.53 -7.23 -1.66
N ALA A 108 -9.31 -8.36 -2.33
CA ALA A 108 -8.03 -9.07 -2.31
C ALA A 108 -6.89 -8.19 -2.84
N HIS A 109 -7.16 -7.43 -3.89
CA HIS A 109 -6.24 -6.45 -4.47
C HIS A 109 -5.88 -5.36 -3.47
N THR A 110 -6.87 -4.67 -2.90
CA THR A 110 -6.65 -3.59 -1.92
C THR A 110 -5.92 -4.10 -0.67
N VAL A 111 -6.30 -5.27 -0.16
CA VAL A 111 -5.64 -5.89 1.00
C VAL A 111 -4.20 -6.25 0.68
N GLY A 112 -3.93 -6.79 -0.51
CA GLY A 112 -2.58 -7.14 -0.97
C GLY A 112 -1.67 -5.92 -1.12
N THR A 113 -2.13 -4.87 -1.78
CA THR A 113 -1.43 -3.58 -1.86
C THR A 113 -1.13 -3.03 -0.46
N ASN A 114 -2.13 -3.03 0.43
CA ASN A 114 -1.95 -2.54 1.79
C ASN A 114 -0.97 -3.39 2.61
N ASP A 115 -0.83 -4.69 2.32
CA ASP A 115 0.07 -5.57 3.06
C ASP A 115 1.54 -5.22 2.82
N VAL A 116 1.89 -4.80 1.60
CA VAL A 116 3.24 -4.33 1.27
C VAL A 116 3.67 -3.20 2.21
N PHE A 117 2.85 -2.16 2.30
CA PHE A 117 3.16 -1.00 3.14
C PHE A 117 3.00 -1.30 4.64
N ALA A 118 2.09 -2.19 5.03
CA ALA A 118 2.03 -2.66 6.42
C ALA A 118 3.33 -3.39 6.81
N HIS A 119 3.93 -4.15 5.90
CA HIS A 119 5.24 -4.75 6.10
C HIS A 119 6.36 -3.70 6.19
N LEU A 120 6.40 -2.72 5.30
CA LEU A 120 7.36 -1.61 5.37
C LEU A 120 7.24 -0.81 6.69
N HIS A 121 6.02 -0.46 7.10
CA HIS A 121 5.75 0.15 8.41
C HIS A 121 6.28 -0.69 9.56
N GLY A 122 6.00 -2.00 9.53
CA GLY A 122 6.48 -2.93 10.55
C GLY A 122 8.00 -2.96 10.64
N THR A 123 8.69 -3.01 9.50
CA THR A 123 10.15 -2.96 9.44
C THR A 123 10.70 -1.64 9.98
N ALA A 124 10.19 -0.51 9.49
CA ALA A 124 10.64 0.82 9.93
C ALA A 124 10.52 1.05 11.45
N ARG A 125 9.53 0.41 12.09
CA ARG A 125 9.36 0.49 13.55
C ARG A 125 10.35 -0.34 14.36
N ARG A 126 10.93 -1.38 13.78
CA ARG A 126 11.74 -2.39 14.50
C ARG A 126 13.21 -2.41 14.08
N THR A 127 13.54 -1.73 12.99
CA THR A 127 14.89 -1.75 12.41
C THR A 127 15.38 -0.33 12.27
N SER A 128 16.46 0.00 12.99
CA SER A 128 17.13 1.29 12.86
C SER A 128 17.59 1.51 11.42
N GLY A 129 17.54 2.77 10.96
CA GLY A 129 17.91 3.14 9.60
C GLY A 129 16.85 2.84 8.53
N CYS A 130 15.71 2.26 8.89
CA CYS A 130 14.56 2.03 8.00
C CYS A 130 13.44 3.04 8.24
N HIS A 131 12.97 3.72 7.19
CA HIS A 131 11.87 4.69 7.27
C HIS A 131 10.94 4.59 6.08
N LEU A 132 9.63 4.53 6.34
CA LEU A 132 8.60 4.75 5.33
C LEU A 132 8.15 6.21 5.42
N HIS A 133 8.59 7.04 4.48
CA HIS A 133 8.26 8.47 4.45
C HIS A 133 6.87 8.71 3.86
N THR A 134 6.51 7.93 2.84
CA THR A 134 5.29 8.16 2.07
C THR A 134 4.58 6.85 1.76
N TRP A 135 3.26 6.84 1.90
CA TRP A 135 2.35 5.82 1.39
C TRP A 135 1.11 6.50 0.81
N TRP A 136 1.02 6.55 -0.52
CA TRP A 136 -0.15 7.09 -1.23
C TRP A 136 -1.00 5.95 -1.79
N THR A 137 -2.31 6.18 -1.82
CA THR A 137 -3.31 5.24 -2.37
C THR A 137 -3.51 5.45 -3.87
N GLU A 138 -4.04 4.43 -4.55
CA GLU A 138 -4.56 4.52 -5.93
C GLU A 138 -5.39 5.79 -6.16
N ARG A 139 -6.27 6.16 -5.22
CA ARG A 139 -7.08 7.38 -5.33
C ARG A 139 -6.22 8.64 -5.37
N ARG A 140 -5.25 8.77 -4.47
CA ARG A 140 -4.35 9.93 -4.44
C ARG A 140 -3.47 9.96 -5.70
N CYS A 141 -2.96 8.80 -6.12
CA CYS A 141 -2.21 8.67 -7.36
C CYS A 141 -3.03 9.07 -8.58
N ALA A 142 -4.29 8.65 -8.68
CA ALA A 142 -5.19 9.01 -9.77
C ALA A 142 -5.51 10.52 -9.79
N THR A 143 -5.61 11.16 -8.62
CA THR A 143 -5.73 12.64 -8.56
C THR A 143 -4.47 13.32 -9.05
N GLN A 144 -3.28 12.82 -8.69
CA GLN A 144 -2.00 13.45 -9.02
C GLN A 144 -1.54 13.19 -10.46
N TRP A 145 -1.73 11.97 -10.97
CA TRP A 145 -1.13 11.49 -12.22
C TRP A 145 -2.12 10.81 -13.17
N GLY A 146 -3.42 10.85 -12.87
CA GLY A 146 -4.45 10.06 -13.55
C GLY A 146 -4.64 10.33 -15.04
N THR A 147 -4.05 11.40 -15.57
CA THR A 147 -3.93 11.69 -17.01
C THR A 147 -2.99 10.72 -17.71
N HIS A 148 -2.00 10.17 -17.00
CA HIS A 148 -0.98 9.27 -17.53
C HIS A 148 -1.08 7.87 -16.92
N VAL A 149 -1.13 7.77 -15.58
CA VAL A 149 -1.06 6.50 -14.85
C VAL A 149 -1.93 6.50 -13.60
N ARG A 150 -2.30 5.30 -13.16
CA ARG A 150 -3.05 5.07 -11.92
C ARG A 150 -2.43 3.88 -11.17
N PRO A 151 -1.22 4.04 -10.61
CA PRO A 151 -0.60 3.00 -9.80
C PRO A 151 -1.49 2.65 -8.62
N ASP A 152 -1.41 1.40 -8.16
CA ASP A 152 -2.14 0.95 -6.97
C ASP A 152 -1.68 1.69 -5.70
N ALA A 153 -0.39 2.05 -5.66
CA ALA A 153 0.18 2.89 -4.63
C ALA A 153 1.47 3.58 -5.08
N TYR A 154 1.85 4.61 -4.34
CA TYR A 154 3.18 5.22 -4.43
C TYR A 154 3.83 5.21 -3.03
N GLY A 155 5.13 4.93 -2.99
CA GLY A 155 5.90 4.84 -1.77
C GLY A 155 7.20 5.63 -1.84
N ARG A 156 7.63 6.14 -0.68
CA ARG A 156 9.00 6.62 -0.44
C ARG A 156 9.58 5.85 0.73
N TRP A 157 10.62 5.07 0.48
CA TRP A 157 11.27 4.20 1.45
C TRP A 157 12.75 4.55 1.58
N THR A 158 13.23 4.56 2.82
CA THR A 158 14.65 4.74 3.14
C THR A 158 15.14 3.54 3.94
N GLU A 159 16.30 3.01 3.58
CA GLU A 159 17.02 2.01 4.35
C GLU A 159 18.53 2.26 4.28
N ASN A 160 19.19 2.38 5.43
CA ASN A 160 20.63 2.55 5.54
C ASN A 160 21.18 3.71 4.68
N GLY A 161 20.44 4.82 4.61
CA GLY A 161 20.83 6.01 3.84
C GLY A 161 20.42 6.00 2.36
N HIS A 162 19.91 4.89 1.84
CA HIS A 162 19.41 4.78 0.47
C HIS A 162 17.91 5.06 0.44
N THR A 163 17.49 6.08 -0.32
CA THR A 163 16.09 6.49 -0.45
C THR A 163 15.59 6.19 -1.86
N ILE A 164 14.43 5.53 -1.96
CA ILE A 164 13.77 5.24 -3.22
C ILE A 164 12.32 5.74 -3.19
N ASP A 165 11.96 6.49 -4.23
CA ASP A 165 10.57 6.69 -4.64
C ASP A 165 10.15 5.59 -5.61
N PHE A 166 8.96 5.03 -5.46
CA PHE A 166 8.49 3.96 -6.34
C PHE A 166 6.98 3.96 -6.52
N PHE A 167 6.57 3.52 -7.71
CA PHE A 167 5.19 3.09 -7.97
C PHE A 167 5.05 1.60 -7.68
N LEU A 168 3.89 1.20 -7.17
CA LEU A 168 3.54 -0.20 -6.96
C LEU A 168 2.33 -0.59 -7.82
N GLU A 169 2.48 -1.71 -8.51
CA GLU A 169 1.43 -2.43 -9.23
C GLU A 169 1.31 -3.82 -8.61
N TYR A 170 0.19 -4.10 -7.96
CA TYR A 170 -0.09 -5.36 -7.29
C TYR A 170 -0.91 -6.27 -8.21
N ASP A 171 -0.30 -7.34 -8.72
CA ASP A 171 -0.93 -8.20 -9.71
C ASP A 171 -1.56 -9.44 -9.07
N THR A 172 -2.89 -9.42 -8.98
CA THR A 172 -3.71 -10.53 -8.47
C THR A 172 -3.93 -11.66 -9.49
N GLY A 173 -3.44 -11.52 -10.73
CA GLY A 173 -3.65 -12.52 -11.77
C GLY A 173 -4.86 -12.27 -12.67
N THR A 174 -5.62 -11.20 -12.42
CA THR A 174 -6.89 -10.90 -13.10
C THR A 174 -6.71 -10.24 -14.47
N GLU A 175 -5.61 -9.51 -14.66
CA GLU A 175 -5.26 -8.93 -15.96
C GLU A 175 -4.39 -9.89 -16.79
N THR A 176 -4.45 -9.79 -18.12
CA THR A 176 -3.48 -10.49 -18.99
C THR A 176 -2.09 -9.86 -18.84
N ILE A 177 -1.02 -10.65 -18.99
CA ILE A 177 0.37 -10.14 -18.96
C ILE A 177 0.58 -8.97 -19.93
N GLY A 178 0.03 -9.04 -21.14
CA GLY A 178 0.15 -7.96 -22.14
C GLY A 178 -0.43 -6.63 -21.66
N ARG A 179 -1.56 -6.65 -20.95
CA ARG A 179 -2.15 -5.43 -20.34
C ARG A 179 -1.26 -4.86 -19.24
N VAL A 180 -0.68 -5.72 -18.40
CA VAL A 180 0.23 -5.28 -17.33
C VAL A 180 1.47 -4.62 -17.94
N VAL A 181 2.06 -5.23 -18.97
CA VAL A 181 3.23 -4.70 -19.68
C VAL A 181 2.91 -3.37 -20.38
N ALA A 182 1.73 -3.24 -20.98
CA ALA A 182 1.30 -2.00 -21.64
C ALA A 182 1.19 -0.80 -20.67
N LYS A 183 1.07 -1.03 -19.35
CA LYS A 183 1.09 0.07 -18.36
C LYS A 183 2.37 0.90 -18.42
N LEU A 184 3.50 0.32 -18.84
CA LEU A 184 4.78 1.04 -18.98
C LEU A 184 4.68 2.24 -19.94
N ASP A 185 3.73 2.25 -20.87
CA ASP A 185 3.53 3.37 -21.79
C ASP A 185 3.00 4.61 -21.07
N GLY A 186 2.08 4.41 -20.13
CA GLY A 186 1.59 5.49 -19.28
C GLY A 186 2.72 6.05 -18.40
N TYR A 187 3.57 5.19 -17.84
CA TYR A 187 4.71 5.63 -17.03
C TYR A 187 5.75 6.38 -17.84
N ALA A 188 6.01 5.94 -19.08
CA ALA A 188 6.90 6.65 -19.99
C ALA A 188 6.37 8.05 -20.31
N ALA A 189 5.05 8.17 -20.56
CA ALA A 189 4.38 9.45 -20.76
C ALA A 189 4.47 10.35 -19.52
N LEU A 190 4.32 9.78 -18.32
CA LEU A 190 4.49 10.53 -17.07
C LEU A 190 5.93 11.05 -16.92
N THR A 191 6.93 10.22 -17.17
CA THR A 191 8.35 10.63 -17.12
C THR A 191 8.64 11.72 -18.16
N ALA A 192 8.12 11.60 -19.38
CA ALA A 192 8.26 12.64 -20.40
C ALA A 192 7.61 13.97 -19.98
N ALA A 193 6.46 13.93 -19.30
CA ALA A 193 5.74 15.12 -18.86
C ALA A 193 6.37 15.81 -17.63
N THR A 194 6.99 15.03 -16.73
CA THR A 194 7.50 15.53 -15.44
C THR A 194 9.01 15.69 -15.37
N GLY A 195 9.74 15.02 -16.27
CA GLY A 195 11.19 14.87 -16.19
C GLY A 195 11.67 13.98 -15.04
N ILE A 196 10.76 13.35 -14.28
CA ILE A 196 11.11 12.50 -13.13
C ILE A 196 10.97 11.04 -13.54
N THR A 197 12.07 10.30 -13.42
CA THR A 197 12.10 8.85 -13.62
C THR A 197 11.87 8.16 -12.28
N THR A 198 10.71 7.52 -12.12
CA THR A 198 10.35 6.75 -10.93
C THR A 198 10.12 5.29 -11.32
N PRO A 199 10.79 4.32 -10.69
CA PRO A 199 10.65 2.92 -11.01
C PRO A 199 9.27 2.39 -10.67
N VAL A 200 8.83 1.43 -11.47
CA VAL A 200 7.57 0.71 -11.26
C VAL A 200 7.87 -0.69 -10.73
N LEU A 201 7.32 -1.01 -9.56
CA LEU A 201 7.48 -2.30 -8.91
C LEU A 201 6.23 -3.14 -9.14
N PHE A 202 6.39 -4.29 -9.77
CA PHE A 202 5.31 -5.24 -10.02
C PHE A 202 5.39 -6.38 -9.01
N LEU A 203 4.37 -6.53 -8.16
CA LEU A 203 4.31 -7.59 -7.16
C LEU A 203 3.23 -8.59 -7.54
N THR A 204 3.62 -9.82 -7.87
CA THR A 204 2.72 -10.85 -8.37
C THR A 204 2.35 -11.89 -7.30
N SER A 205 1.27 -12.63 -7.53
CA SER A 205 0.81 -13.68 -6.60
C SER A 205 1.58 -15.01 -6.69
N SER A 206 2.41 -15.24 -7.71
CA SER A 206 3.14 -16.51 -7.88
C SER A 206 4.41 -16.36 -8.72
N THR A 207 5.39 -17.22 -8.48
CA THR A 207 6.67 -17.24 -9.22
C THR A 207 6.48 -17.46 -10.72
N ARG A 208 5.57 -18.36 -11.13
CA ARG A 208 5.31 -18.59 -12.57
C ARG A 208 4.82 -17.33 -13.26
N ARG A 209 3.93 -16.58 -12.59
CA ARG A 209 3.40 -15.33 -13.11
C ARG A 209 4.48 -14.25 -13.12
N GLU A 210 5.30 -14.17 -12.08
CA GLU A 210 6.46 -13.29 -12.02
C GLU A 210 7.41 -13.53 -13.20
N SER A 211 7.87 -14.76 -13.43
CA SER A 211 8.81 -15.08 -14.51
C SER A 211 8.26 -14.68 -15.88
N THR A 212 7.01 -15.05 -16.16
CA THR A 212 6.35 -14.69 -17.43
C THR A 212 6.21 -13.18 -17.60
N LEU A 213 5.88 -12.47 -16.52
CA LEU A 213 5.76 -11.01 -16.54
C LEU A 213 7.12 -10.34 -16.75
N HIS A 214 8.15 -10.81 -16.03
CA HIS A 214 9.50 -10.30 -16.09
C HIS A 214 10.08 -10.37 -17.51
N ASP A 215 9.98 -11.54 -18.16
CA ASP A 215 10.45 -11.75 -19.53
C ASP A 215 9.78 -10.80 -20.54
N ARG A 216 8.53 -10.41 -20.28
CA ARG A 216 7.76 -9.50 -21.14
C ARG A 216 7.99 -8.03 -20.81
N LEU A 217 8.27 -7.71 -19.55
CA LEU A 217 8.61 -6.36 -19.10
C LEU A 217 9.99 -5.96 -19.58
N GLN A 218 10.99 -6.85 -19.56
CA GLN A 218 12.37 -6.54 -19.94
C GLN A 218 12.52 -5.79 -21.27
N PRO A 219 12.07 -6.32 -22.43
CA PRO A 219 12.21 -5.61 -23.69
C PRO A 219 11.40 -4.30 -23.71
N ARG A 220 10.25 -4.26 -23.03
CA ARG A 220 9.40 -3.06 -23.00
C ARG A 220 10.01 -1.95 -22.15
N ALA A 221 10.57 -2.27 -20.99
CA ALA A 221 11.26 -1.34 -20.10
C ALA A 221 12.49 -0.74 -20.77
N ILE A 222 13.25 -1.54 -21.53
CA ILE A 222 14.36 -1.05 -22.36
C ILE A 222 13.85 -0.06 -23.42
N GLN A 223 12.74 -0.41 -24.11
CA GLN A 223 12.17 0.43 -25.16
C GLN A 223 11.61 1.76 -24.61
N THR A 224 10.94 1.74 -23.46
CA THR A 224 10.31 2.93 -22.87
C THR A 224 11.25 3.75 -22.01
N GLY A 225 12.39 3.18 -21.60
CA GLY A 225 13.31 3.78 -20.63
C GLY A 225 12.75 3.86 -19.21
N VAL A 226 11.64 3.17 -18.92
CA VAL A 226 11.02 3.15 -17.59
C VAL A 226 11.63 2.03 -16.76
N PRO A 227 12.36 2.32 -15.67
CA PRO A 227 12.91 1.27 -14.84
C PRO A 227 11.79 0.49 -14.14
N CYS A 228 11.87 -0.83 -14.15
CA CYS A 228 10.93 -1.65 -13.39
C CYS A 228 11.59 -2.88 -12.79
N ALA A 229 11.03 -3.35 -11.67
CA ALA A 229 11.42 -4.61 -11.04
C ALA A 229 10.19 -5.47 -10.73
N THR A 230 10.38 -6.78 -10.69
CA THR A 230 9.34 -7.75 -10.35
C THR A 230 9.66 -8.47 -9.04
N ALA A 231 8.63 -8.86 -8.29
CA ALA A 231 8.75 -9.76 -7.16
C ALA A 231 7.49 -10.63 -7.01
N VAL A 232 7.58 -11.64 -6.15
CA VAL A 232 6.41 -12.38 -5.64
C VAL A 232 6.01 -11.83 -4.29
N ALA A 233 4.71 -11.68 -4.05
CA ALA A 233 4.17 -11.24 -2.78
C ALA A 233 4.66 -12.12 -1.62
N GLY A 234 5.13 -11.48 -0.55
CA GLY A 234 5.69 -12.15 0.62
C GLY A 234 5.96 -11.17 1.76
N PRO A 235 6.46 -11.65 2.90
CA PRO A 235 6.51 -10.87 4.14
C PRO A 235 7.63 -9.82 4.22
N SER A 236 8.52 -9.77 3.22
CA SER A 236 9.73 -8.95 3.27
C SER A 236 9.90 -8.09 2.03
N PRO A 237 8.95 -7.19 1.70
CA PRO A 237 9.04 -6.33 0.52
C PRO A 237 10.22 -5.34 0.56
N HIS A 238 10.85 -5.11 1.72
CA HIS A 238 12.10 -4.34 1.82
C HIS A 238 13.34 -5.18 1.49
N GLY A 239 13.27 -6.50 1.65
CA GLY A 239 14.40 -7.42 1.51
C GLY A 239 14.76 -7.70 0.05
N PRO A 240 15.73 -8.60 -0.20
CA PRO A 240 16.29 -8.87 -1.52
C PRO A 240 15.35 -9.74 -2.37
N VAL A 241 14.18 -9.19 -2.69
CA VAL A 241 13.12 -9.87 -3.44
C VAL A 241 12.89 -9.26 -4.82
N TRP A 242 13.41 -8.08 -5.11
CA TRP A 242 13.12 -7.37 -6.35
C TRP A 242 14.09 -7.77 -7.43
N LEU A 243 13.60 -8.25 -8.56
CA LEU A 243 14.40 -8.57 -9.74
C LEU A 243 14.30 -7.40 -10.75
N PRO A 244 15.36 -6.58 -10.89
CA PRO A 244 15.41 -5.52 -11.90
C PRO A 244 15.31 -6.05 -13.32
N HIS A 245 14.59 -5.36 -14.21
CA HIS A 245 14.41 -5.77 -15.61
C HIS A 245 15.72 -5.91 -16.42
N ASP A 246 16.79 -5.26 -15.98
CA ASP A 246 18.11 -5.19 -16.61
C ASP A 246 19.18 -6.00 -15.84
N ALA A 247 18.79 -6.77 -14.81
CA ALA A 247 19.70 -7.62 -14.03
C ALA A 247 19.60 -9.10 -14.44
N ARG A 248 20.75 -9.78 -14.55
CA ARG A 248 20.84 -11.20 -14.97
C ARG A 248 20.67 -12.20 -13.82
N ASN A 249 19.55 -12.11 -13.07
CA ASN A 249 19.18 -12.95 -11.91
C ASN A 249 19.62 -12.49 -10.52
N GLN A 250 20.04 -11.23 -10.36
CA GLN A 250 20.32 -10.68 -9.05
C GLN A 250 19.07 -10.01 -8.49
N ARG A 251 18.55 -10.53 -7.36
CA ARG A 251 17.50 -9.83 -6.61
C ARG A 251 18.13 -8.81 -5.66
N LEU A 252 17.55 -7.62 -5.63
CA LEU A 252 17.98 -6.49 -4.83
C LEU A 252 16.97 -6.18 -3.73
N ARG A 253 17.47 -5.58 -2.65
CA ARG A 253 16.64 -4.96 -1.62
C ARG A 253 15.89 -3.77 -2.22
N LEU A 254 14.76 -3.40 -1.62
CA LEU A 254 13.97 -2.28 -2.11
C LEU A 254 14.80 -1.00 -2.21
N ALA A 255 15.59 -0.69 -1.19
CA ALA A 255 16.42 0.51 -1.18
C ALA A 255 17.66 0.41 -2.09
N GLU A 256 18.18 -0.79 -2.36
CA GLU A 256 19.32 -0.96 -3.29
C GLU A 256 18.95 -0.60 -4.73
N LEU A 257 17.67 -0.65 -5.08
CA LEU A 257 17.17 -0.19 -6.38
C LEU A 257 17.46 1.31 -6.62
N SER A 258 17.61 2.14 -5.58
CA SER A 258 17.98 3.55 -5.76
C SER A 258 19.41 3.73 -6.28
N ASN A 259 20.31 2.79 -5.99
CA ASN A 259 21.68 2.81 -6.50
C ASN A 259 21.74 2.20 -7.89
N HIS A 260 20.91 1.18 -8.13
CA HIS A 260 20.79 0.51 -9.43
C HIS A 260 20.19 1.44 -10.50
N TRP A 261 19.17 2.22 -10.13
CA TRP A 261 18.62 3.30 -10.96
C TRP A 261 18.65 4.63 -10.18
N PRO A 262 19.75 5.39 -10.27
CA PRO A 262 19.87 6.68 -9.59
C PRO A 262 18.73 7.63 -9.96
N GLN A 263 17.96 8.05 -8.95
CA GLN A 263 16.89 9.02 -9.13
C GLN A 263 17.43 10.43 -9.00
N ALA A 264 17.02 11.34 -9.90
CA ALA A 264 17.23 12.76 -9.68
C ALA A 264 16.53 13.13 -8.37
N GLY A 265 17.31 13.57 -7.37
CA GLY A 265 16.79 13.86 -6.04
C GLY A 265 15.62 14.84 -6.15
N ALA A 266 14.41 14.37 -5.83
CA ALA A 266 13.26 15.24 -5.66
C ALA A 266 13.55 16.16 -4.48
N ARG A 267 13.97 17.40 -4.78
CA ARG A 267 14.04 18.47 -3.78
C ARG A 267 12.64 18.57 -3.17
N GLY A 268 12.59 18.41 -1.84
CA GLY A 268 11.36 18.30 -1.05
C GLY A 268 10.49 19.55 -1.08
#